data_AF-A0A7K7Z639-F1
#
_entry.id   AF-A0A7K7Z639-F1
#
_cell.length_a   1.000
_cell.length_b   1.000
_cell.length_c   1.000
_cell.angle_alpha   90.00
_cell.angle_beta   90.00
_cell.angle_gamma   90.00
#
_symmetry.space_group_name_H-M   'P 1'
#
loop_
_entity.id
_entity.type
_entity.pdbx_description
1 polymer ?
#
loop_
_entity_poly.entity_id
_entity_poly.type
_entity_poly.pdbx_seq_one_letter_code
_entity_poly.pdbx_strand_id
1 'polypeptide(L)'
;YTGFRDRPHEERQARFQNACRDGRSEIAFVATGTNLSLQFFPASWQGEQRQTPTREYVDFEREGGKVYLKAPMILNGVCVIWKGWIDLQRLDGMGCLEFDEERAQ
;
A
#
# COMPACT_ATOMS: atom_id res chain seq x y z
N TYR A 1 -0.59 2.61 8.88
CA TYR A 1 0.28 3.60 8.22
C TYR A 1 1.33 4.13 9.19
N THR A 2 2.60 4.20 8.78
CA THR A 2 3.71 4.59 9.69
C THR A 2 4.27 5.99 9.44
N GLY A 3 3.93 6.65 8.34
CA GLY A 3 4.49 7.96 7.96
C GLY A 3 4.07 9.12 8.87
N PHE A 4 4.95 10.14 8.90
CA PHE A 4 4.73 11.47 9.51
C PHE A 4 4.16 11.45 10.93
N ARG A 5 4.66 10.57 11.81
CA ARG A 5 4.14 10.44 13.20
C ARG A 5 4.32 11.70 14.04
N ASP A 6 5.22 12.60 13.64
CA ASP A 6 5.49 13.91 14.23
C ASP A 6 4.46 14.98 13.84
N ARG A 7 3.57 14.71 12.88
CA ARG A 7 2.61 15.67 12.33
C ARG A 7 1.20 15.52 12.90
N PRO A 8 0.37 16.59 12.87
CA PRO A 8 -1.04 16.51 13.23
C PRO A 8 -1.78 15.43 12.45
N HIS A 9 -2.76 14.80 13.10
CA HIS A 9 -3.46 13.65 12.54
C HIS A 9 -4.13 13.94 11.19
N GLU A 10 -4.78 15.08 11.04
CA GLU A 10 -5.40 15.53 9.79
C GLU A 10 -4.38 15.66 8.64
N GLU A 11 -3.19 16.22 8.94
CA GLU A 11 -2.10 16.30 7.97
C GLU A 11 -1.63 14.91 7.54
N ARG A 12 -1.54 13.96 8.49
CA ARG A 12 -1.18 12.57 8.21
C ARG A 12 -2.21 11.88 7.31
N GLN A 13 -3.50 12.14 7.52
CA GLN A 13 -4.57 11.61 6.68
C GLN A 13 -4.44 12.10 5.24
N ALA A 14 -4.27 13.42 5.05
CA ALA A 14 -4.10 14.02 3.73
C ALA A 14 -2.84 13.48 3.02
N ARG A 15 -1.71 13.39 3.75
CA ARG A 15 -0.45 12.85 3.20
C ARG A 15 -0.55 11.38 2.84
N PHE A 16 -1.19 10.55 3.66
CA PHE A 16 -1.42 9.15 3.35
C PHE A 16 -2.22 8.98 2.06
N GLN A 17 -3.36 9.68 1.95
CA GLN A 17 -4.18 9.60 0.74
C GLN A 17 -3.44 10.06 -0.52
N ASN A 18 -2.68 11.15 -0.42
CA ASN A 18 -1.86 11.65 -1.54
C ASN A 18 -0.77 10.65 -1.91
N ALA A 19 -0.06 10.07 -0.95
CA ALA A 19 0.95 9.05 -1.21
C ALA A 19 0.35 7.82 -1.91
N CYS A 20 -0.84 7.36 -1.48
CA CYS A 20 -1.56 6.30 -2.17
C CYS A 20 -1.90 6.68 -3.62
N ARG A 21 -2.35 7.90 -3.89
CA ARG A 21 -2.58 8.40 -5.26
C ARG A 21 -1.29 8.56 -6.07
N ASP A 22 -0.16 8.75 -5.40
CA ASP A 22 1.18 8.75 -6.02
C ASP A 22 1.75 7.33 -6.19
N GLY A 23 1.01 6.29 -5.77
CA GLY A 23 1.38 4.89 -5.97
C GLY A 23 2.36 4.32 -4.95
N ARG A 24 2.51 4.94 -3.76
CA ARG A 24 3.41 4.42 -2.71
C ARG A 24 2.90 4.67 -1.30
N SER A 25 3.27 3.81 -0.35
CA SER A 25 3.01 4.08 1.07
C SER A 25 3.92 3.28 1.98
N GLU A 26 4.06 3.72 3.22
CA GLU A 26 4.77 3.00 4.28
C GLU A 26 3.77 2.51 5.32
N ILE A 27 3.83 1.20 5.56
CA ILE A 27 2.99 0.52 6.54
C ILE A 27 3.84 -0.35 7.45
N ALA A 28 3.24 -0.79 8.55
CA ALA A 28 3.82 -1.83 9.38
C ALA A 28 2.74 -2.79 9.83
N PHE A 29 3.10 -4.07 9.92
CA PHE A 29 2.30 -5.05 10.63
C PHE A 29 2.46 -4.82 12.13
N VAL A 30 1.37 -4.46 12.80
CA VAL A 30 1.36 -4.19 14.25
C VAL A 30 1.78 -5.44 15.04
N ALA A 31 1.35 -6.62 14.61
CA ALA A 31 1.62 -7.89 15.29
C ALA A 31 3.12 -8.26 15.36
N THR A 32 3.91 -7.88 14.34
CA THR A 32 5.32 -8.27 14.23
C THR A 32 6.28 -7.09 14.29
N GLY A 33 5.78 -5.85 14.17
CA GLY A 33 6.60 -4.66 14.01
C GLY A 33 7.30 -4.56 12.65
N THR A 34 7.00 -5.44 11.70
CA THR A 34 7.63 -5.46 10.37
C THR A 34 7.15 -4.27 9.55
N ASN A 35 8.07 -3.40 9.14
CA ASN A 35 7.78 -2.27 8.25
C ASN A 35 7.91 -2.70 6.78
N LEU A 36 7.00 -2.23 5.94
CA LEU A 36 7.00 -2.46 4.50
C LEU A 36 6.84 -1.13 3.77
N SER A 37 7.73 -0.89 2.81
CA SER A 37 7.58 0.17 1.81
C SER A 37 6.88 -0.44 0.59
N LEU A 38 5.66 0.01 0.30
CA LEU A 38 4.81 -0.53 -0.74
C LEU A 38 4.83 0.35 -1.99
N GLN A 39 4.77 -0.30 -3.15
CA GLN A 39 4.52 0.33 -4.45
C GLN A 39 3.25 -0.27 -5.05
N PHE A 40 2.34 0.58 -5.53
CA PHE A 40 1.02 0.21 -6.01
C PHE A 40 0.98 0.14 -7.53
N PHE A 41 1.95 -0.57 -8.12
CA PHE A 41 2.09 -0.74 -9.56
C PHE A 41 2.32 -2.22 -9.90
N PRO A 42 2.02 -2.63 -11.14
CA PRO A 42 2.41 -3.96 -11.61
C PRO A 42 3.92 -4.11 -11.52
N ALA A 43 4.42 -5.24 -11.04
CA ALA A 43 5.87 -5.41 -10.87
C ALA A 43 6.64 -5.68 -12.19
N SER A 44 6.01 -5.52 -13.36
CA SER A 44 6.68 -5.41 -14.67
C SER A 44 7.02 -3.96 -15.03
N TRP A 45 6.67 -3.02 -14.15
CA TRP A 45 6.83 -1.60 -14.40
C TRP A 45 8.32 -1.19 -14.33
N GLN A 46 8.84 -0.71 -15.45
CA GLN A 46 10.18 -0.15 -15.60
C GLN A 46 10.09 1.28 -16.14
N GLY A 47 10.07 2.31 -15.28
CA GLY A 47 10.50 3.66 -15.67
C GLY A 47 9.51 4.85 -15.59
N GLU A 48 10.07 5.94 -15.04
CA GLU A 48 9.93 7.42 -15.21
C GLU A 48 8.65 8.16 -15.63
N GLN A 49 7.57 7.54 -16.12
CA GLN A 49 6.32 8.30 -16.31
C GLN A 49 5.51 8.38 -15.02
N ARG A 50 5.13 9.60 -14.60
CA ARG A 50 4.16 9.85 -13.52
C ARG A 50 2.78 9.35 -13.95
N GLN A 51 2.57 8.04 -13.90
CA GLN A 51 1.25 7.44 -14.03
C GLN A 51 0.66 7.21 -12.64
N THR A 52 -0.61 7.56 -12.52
CA THR A 52 -1.44 7.28 -11.35
C THR A 52 -1.69 5.77 -11.27
N PRO A 53 -1.60 5.13 -10.09
CA PRO A 53 -1.96 3.73 -9.93
C PRO A 53 -3.40 3.48 -10.37
N THR A 54 -3.65 2.34 -10.98
CA THR A 54 -5.01 1.97 -11.40
C THR A 54 -5.84 1.56 -10.17
N ARG A 55 -7.17 1.50 -10.36
CA ARG A 55 -8.12 1.06 -9.33
C ARG A 55 -7.85 -0.36 -8.84
N GLU A 56 -7.18 -1.19 -9.63
CA GLU A 56 -6.78 -2.54 -9.21
C GLU A 56 -5.79 -2.51 -8.04
N TYR A 57 -4.90 -1.50 -8.00
CA TYR A 57 -3.85 -1.37 -6.99
C TYR A 57 -4.22 -0.40 -5.87
N VAL A 58 -5.06 0.60 -6.16
CA VAL A 58 -5.53 1.60 -5.19
C VAL A 58 -7.01 1.90 -5.44
N ASP A 59 -7.89 1.40 -4.57
CA ASP A 59 -9.34 1.59 -4.68
C ASP A 59 -9.91 2.33 -3.46
N PHE A 60 -10.27 3.60 -3.65
CA PHE A 60 -10.96 4.44 -2.66
C PHE A 60 -12.50 4.31 -2.71
N GLU A 61 -13.03 3.67 -3.75
CA GLU A 61 -14.47 3.64 -4.04
C GLU A 61 -15.11 2.31 -3.63
N ARG A 62 -14.32 1.27 -3.37
CA ARG A 62 -14.83 -0.04 -2.96
C ARG A 62 -15.67 0.00 -1.68
N GLU A 63 -15.24 0.79 -0.70
CA GLU A 63 -15.98 0.99 0.56
C GLU A 63 -15.70 2.39 1.12
N GLY A 64 -16.77 3.11 1.48
CA GLY A 64 -16.66 4.47 2.00
C GLY A 64 -15.80 4.53 3.27
N GLY A 65 -14.89 5.50 3.31
CA GLY A 65 -13.99 5.70 4.45
C GLY A 65 -12.77 4.77 4.49
N LYS A 66 -12.61 3.87 3.51
CA LYS A 66 -11.44 2.99 3.40
C LYS A 66 -10.76 3.13 2.05
N VAL A 67 -9.49 2.72 1.99
CA VAL A 67 -8.78 2.47 0.74
C VAL A 67 -8.30 1.03 0.71
N TYR A 68 -8.61 0.32 -0.37
CA TYR A 68 -8.09 -1.02 -0.63
C TYR A 68 -6.84 -0.91 -1.49
N LEU A 69 -5.82 -1.67 -1.13
CA LEU A 69 -4.47 -1.52 -1.65
C LEU A 69 -3.89 -2.90 -2.00
N LYS A 70 -3.19 -2.98 -3.12
CA LYS A 70 -2.47 -4.17 -3.60
C LYS A 70 -1.07 -3.75 -4.03
N ALA A 71 -0.05 -4.47 -3.57
CA ALA A 71 1.35 -4.17 -3.86
C ALA A 71 2.16 -5.46 -4.08
N PRO A 72 2.54 -5.79 -5.32
CA PRO A 72 3.46 -6.90 -5.59
C PRO A 72 4.88 -6.53 -5.15
N MET A 73 5.61 -7.47 -4.57
CA MET A 73 6.99 -7.25 -4.13
C MET A 73 7.76 -8.57 -4.02
N ILE A 74 9.09 -8.46 -3.95
CA ILE A 74 9.97 -9.58 -3.62
C ILE A 74 10.34 -9.47 -2.15
N LEU A 75 9.96 -10.46 -1.35
CA LEU A 75 10.30 -10.53 0.07
C LEU A 75 11.20 -11.73 0.32
N ASN A 76 12.46 -11.49 0.70
CA ASN A 76 13.47 -12.53 0.95
C ASN A 76 13.60 -13.54 -0.21
N GLY A 77 13.55 -13.06 -1.46
CA GLY A 77 13.66 -13.89 -2.66
C GLY A 77 12.36 -14.57 -3.09
N VAL A 78 11.23 -14.30 -2.41
CA VAL A 78 9.93 -14.89 -2.74
C VAL A 78 9.01 -13.82 -3.35
N CYS A 79 8.40 -14.11 -4.49
CA CYS A 79 7.37 -13.28 -5.10
C CYS A 79 6.11 -13.32 -4.22
N VAL A 80 5.71 -12.17 -3.68
CA VAL A 80 4.52 -12.02 -2.85
C VAL A 80 3.71 -10.79 -3.26
N ILE A 81 2.42 -10.81 -2.96
CA ILE A 81 1.53 -9.65 -3.09
C ILE A 81 1.05 -9.28 -1.69
N TRP A 82 1.35 -8.06 -1.27
CA TRP A 82 0.66 -7.49 -0.12
C TRP A 82 -0.73 -7.01 -0.55
N LYS A 83 -1.77 -7.40 0.20
CA LYS A 83 -3.15 -6.94 0.00
C LYS A 83 -3.74 -6.48 1.32
N GLY A 84 -4.53 -5.43 1.30
CA GLY A 84 -5.18 -4.96 2.51
C GLY A 84 -6.09 -3.77 2.28
N TRP A 85 -6.64 -3.27 3.38
CA TRP A 85 -7.37 -2.01 3.43
C TRP A 85 -6.93 -1.18 4.61
N ILE A 86 -7.04 0.13 4.48
CA ILE A 86 -6.74 1.09 5.54
C ILE A 86 -7.91 2.06 5.69
N ASP A 87 -8.33 2.28 6.93
CA ASP A 87 -9.31 3.30 7.30
C ASP A 87 -8.69 4.69 7.13
N LEU A 88 -9.37 5.55 6.37
CA LEU A 88 -8.87 6.88 6.00
C LEU A 88 -8.87 7.86 7.16
N GLN A 89 -9.68 7.62 8.19
CA GLN A 89 -9.71 8.44 9.39
C GLN A 89 -8.71 7.94 10.42
N ARG A 90 -8.64 6.64 10.69
CA ARG A 90 -7.80 6.07 11.76
C ARG A 90 -6.37 5.79 11.33
N LEU A 91 -6.13 5.61 10.03
CA LEU A 91 -4.83 5.25 9.44
C LEU A 91 -4.28 3.88 9.90
N ASP A 92 -5.19 3.01 10.33
CA ASP A 92 -4.97 1.59 10.60
C ASP A 92 -5.91 0.73 9.74
N GLY A 93 -5.75 -0.59 9.81
CA GLY A 93 -6.53 -1.50 8.99
C GLY A 93 -5.96 -2.91 9.03
N MET A 94 -6.28 -3.69 8.01
CA MET A 94 -5.86 -5.08 7.89
C MET A 94 -5.14 -5.32 6.57
N GLY A 95 -4.15 -6.21 6.59
CA GLY A 95 -3.51 -6.70 5.39
C GLY A 95 -2.88 -8.06 5.62
N CYS A 96 -2.52 -8.71 4.52
CA CYS A 96 -1.83 -9.98 4.47
C CYS A 96 -0.80 -9.97 3.34
N LEU A 97 0.10 -10.95 3.38
CA LEU A 97 0.98 -11.30 2.27
C LEU A 97 0.46 -12.60 1.66
N GLU A 98 0.30 -12.61 0.34
CA GLU A 98 -0.08 -13.77 -0.44
C GLU A 98 1.08 -14.17 -1.35
N PHE A 99 1.28 -15.46 -1.58
CA PHE A 99 2.27 -15.94 -2.54
C PHE A 99 1.81 -15.63 -3.98
N ASP A 100 2.72 -15.15 -4.81
CA ASP A 100 2.46 -14.84 -6.23
C ASP A 100 2.93 -16.00 -7.12
N GLU A 101 2.06 -16.99 -7.30
CA GLU A 101 2.36 -18.20 -8.09
C GLU A 101 2.69 -17.88 -9.54
N GLU A 102 1.96 -16.94 -10.16
CA GLU A 102 2.13 -16.58 -11.57
C GLU A 102 3.52 -16.00 -11.85
N ARG A 103 4.07 -15.23 -10.91
CA ARG A 103 5.41 -14.64 -11.03
C ARG A 103 6.55 -15.52 -10.52
N ALA A 104 6.23 -16.55 -9.75
CA ALA A 104 7.23 -17.47 -9.21
C ALA A 104 7.57 -18.63 -10.16
N GLN A 105 6.79 -18.83 -11.23
CA GLN A 105 7.05 -19.78 -12.32
C GLN A 105 7.95 -19.17 -13.40
#